data_AF-A0A661A338-F1
#
_entry.id   AF-A0A661A338-F1
#
_cell.length_a   1.000
_cell.length_b   1.000
_cell.length_c   1.000
_cell.angle_alpha   90.00
_cell.angle_beta   90.00
_cell.angle_gamma   90.00
#
_symmetry.space_group_name_H-M   'P 1'
#
loop_
_entity.id
_entity.type
_entity.pdbx_description
1 polymer ?
#
loop_
_entity_poly.entity_id
_entity_poly.type
_entity_poly.pdbx_seq_one_letter_code
_entity_poly.pdbx_strand_id
1 'polypeptide(L)'
;MKRLFILSIDGVPYSLLTSLIDMGVMPFFKSLITEKGFRRYNSVLPTISSVAWASFMTGKNPGAHGIFGFIDRRPSPFKLY
;
A
#
# COMPACT_ATOMS: atom_id res chain seq x y z
N MET A 1 18.66 -21.37 -6.49
CA MET A 1 17.36 -20.63 -6.48
C MET A 1 17.62 -19.15 -6.24
N LYS A 2 16.82 -18.25 -6.83
CA LYS A 2 16.85 -16.81 -6.51
C LYS A 2 15.94 -16.54 -5.31
N ARG A 3 16.39 -15.73 -4.36
CA ARG A 3 15.56 -15.24 -3.23
C ARG A 3 14.82 -13.98 -3.68
N LEU A 4 13.54 -13.88 -3.34
CA LEU A 4 12.71 -12.69 -3.58
C LEU A 4 12.40 -12.02 -2.25
N PHE A 5 12.55 -10.70 -2.21
CA PHE A 5 12.12 -9.85 -1.09
C PHE A 5 11.21 -8.76 -1.64
N ILE A 6 10.08 -8.54 -0.99
CA ILE A 6 9.14 -7.47 -1.32
C ILE A 6 9.04 -6.57 -0.09
N LEU A 7 9.32 -5.28 -0.29
CA LEU A 7 9.22 -4.25 0.74
C LEU A 7 8.00 -3.37 0.47
N SER A 8 7.12 -3.29 1.44
CA SER A 8 6.01 -2.34 1.48
C SER A 8 6.19 -1.43 2.68
N ILE A 9 5.99 -0.13 2.51
CA ILE A 9 6.19 0.88 3.56
C ILE A 9 4.87 1.60 3.78
N ASP A 10 4.35 1.56 5.00
CA ASP A 10 3.08 2.20 5.34
C ASP A 10 3.21 3.72 5.32
N GLY A 11 2.16 4.42 4.86
CA GLY A 11 2.10 5.88 4.85
C GLY A 11 3.03 6.58 3.86
N VAL A 12 3.53 5.90 2.82
CA VAL A 12 4.46 6.48 1.83
C VAL A 12 3.79 6.66 0.46
N PRO A 13 3.10 7.79 0.20
CA PRO A 13 2.53 8.06 -1.11
C PRO A 13 3.61 8.39 -2.15
N TYR A 14 3.29 8.16 -3.42
CA TYR A 14 4.17 8.47 -4.55
C TYR A 14 4.67 9.94 -4.55
N SER A 15 3.80 10.88 -4.17
CA SER A 15 4.12 12.32 -4.12
C SER A 15 5.20 12.64 -3.09
N LEU A 16 5.19 11.98 -1.93
CA LEU A 16 6.20 12.17 -0.89
C LEU A 16 7.58 11.75 -1.39
N LEU A 17 7.67 10.54 -1.97
CA LEU A 17 8.94 10.04 -2.52
C LEU A 17 9.46 10.95 -3.64
N THR A 18 8.58 11.39 -4.53
CA THR A 18 8.97 12.31 -5.62
C THR A 18 9.55 13.61 -5.05
N SER A 19 8.86 14.24 -4.08
CA SER A 19 9.35 15.46 -3.43
C SER A 19 10.71 15.27 -2.75
N LEU A 20 10.90 14.16 -2.02
CA LEU A 20 12.18 13.88 -1.34
C LEU A 20 13.33 13.61 -2.32
N ILE A 21 13.04 13.00 -3.47
CA ILE A 21 14.01 12.78 -4.55
C ILE A 21 14.41 14.10 -5.19
N ASP A 22 13.44 14.99 -5.44
CA ASP A 22 13.67 16.30 -6.05
C ASP A 22 14.47 17.21 -5.13
N MET A 23 14.24 17.12 -3.81
CA MET A 23 15.04 17.82 -2.80
C MET A 23 16.44 17.19 -2.57
N GLY A 24 16.78 16.09 -3.23
CA GLY A 24 18.07 15.42 -3.10
C GLY A 24 18.26 14.65 -1.78
N VAL A 25 17.20 14.44 -0.98
CA VAL A 25 17.26 13.76 0.32
C VAL A 25 17.43 12.24 0.16
N MET A 26 16.98 11.67 -0.96
CA MET A 26 17.00 10.22 -1.20
C MET A 26 17.88 9.81 -2.40
N PRO A 27 19.20 10.09 -2.38
CA PRO A 27 20.07 9.87 -3.54
C PRO A 27 20.17 8.39 -3.96
N PHE A 28 20.20 7.46 -2.99
CA PHE A 28 20.24 6.03 -3.28
C PHE A 28 18.93 5.51 -3.89
N PHE A 29 17.79 6.00 -3.40
CA PHE A 29 16.49 5.62 -3.97
C PHE A 29 16.35 6.19 -5.39
N LYS A 30 16.77 7.44 -5.63
CA LYS A 30 16.83 8.04 -6.96
C LYS A 30 17.65 7.19 -7.94
N SER A 31 18.83 6.73 -7.51
CA SER A 31 19.68 5.84 -8.31
C SER A 31 18.97 4.52 -8.65
N LEU A 32 18.36 3.87 -7.64
CA LEU A 32 17.63 2.61 -7.82
C LEU A 32 16.49 2.72 -8.83
N ILE A 33 15.69 3.78 -8.75
CA ILE A 33 14.52 3.93 -9.61
C ILE A 33 14.85 4.37 -11.04
N THR A 34 16.00 5.03 -11.25
CA THR A 34 16.43 5.46 -12.59
C THR A 34 16.73 4.23 -13.46
N GLU A 35 17.28 3.17 -12.87
CA GLU A 35 17.61 1.94 -13.58
C GLU A 35 16.42 0.97 -13.69
N LYS A 36 15.60 0.85 -12.63
CA LYS A 36 14.57 -0.19 -12.50
C LYS A 36 13.13 0.29 -12.71
N GLY A 37 12.92 1.61 -12.80
CA GLY A 37 11.62 2.23 -12.96
C GLY A 37 10.93 2.57 -11.64
N PHE A 38 10.03 3.57 -11.70
CA PHE A 38 9.20 4.02 -10.60
C PHE A 38 7.83 4.42 -11.13
N ARG A 39 6.78 3.81 -10.60
CA ARG A 39 5.40 3.97 -11.10
C ARG A 39 4.46 4.23 -9.95
N ARG A 40 3.53 5.16 -10.17
CA ARG A 40 2.42 5.40 -9.27
C ARG A 40 1.45 4.22 -9.32
N TYR A 41 0.99 3.78 -8.15
CA TYR A 41 -0.04 2.77 -8.00
C TYR A 41 -1.16 3.30 -7.10
N ASN A 42 -2.38 2.83 -7.33
CA ASN A 42 -3.53 3.17 -6.47
C ASN A 42 -3.67 2.11 -5.39
N SER A 43 -3.91 2.54 -4.15
CA SER A 43 -4.20 1.60 -3.07
C SER A 43 -5.57 0.93 -3.28
N VAL A 44 -5.85 -0.05 -2.41
CA VAL A 44 -7.16 -0.71 -2.34
C VAL A 44 -8.21 0.23 -1.76
N LEU A 45 -9.48 -0.07 -2.03
CA LEU A 45 -10.62 0.62 -1.44
C LEU A 45 -11.37 -0.33 -0.48
N PRO A 46 -11.57 0.05 0.80
CA PRO A 46 -11.20 1.32 1.41
C PRO A 46 -9.70 1.43 1.74
N THR A 47 -9.16 2.65 1.68
CA THR A 47 -7.74 2.96 1.94
C THR A 47 -7.42 2.93 3.43
N ILE A 48 -7.42 1.74 4.03
CA ILE A 48 -7.12 1.49 5.45
C ILE A 48 -6.01 0.44 5.53
N SER A 49 -5.04 0.61 6.45
CA SER A 49 -3.89 -0.28 6.56
C SER A 49 -4.28 -1.76 6.68
N SER A 50 -5.24 -2.13 7.54
CA SER A 50 -5.68 -3.54 7.66
C SER A 50 -6.17 -4.14 6.34
N VAL A 51 -6.83 -3.32 5.51
CA VAL A 51 -7.37 -3.72 4.21
C VAL A 51 -6.24 -3.85 3.18
N ALA A 52 -5.35 -2.84 3.12
CA ALA A 52 -4.21 -2.84 2.20
C ALA A 52 -3.25 -4.00 2.46
N TRP A 53 -2.92 -4.26 3.73
CA TRP A 53 -2.01 -5.34 4.10
C TRP A 53 -2.63 -6.72 3.84
N ALA A 54 -3.92 -6.91 4.13
CA ALA A 54 -4.62 -8.14 3.79
C ALA A 54 -4.66 -8.39 2.28
N SER A 55 -4.98 -7.36 1.49
CA SER A 55 -4.96 -7.46 0.03
C SER A 55 -3.57 -7.76 -0.51
N PHE A 56 -2.53 -7.11 0.03
CA PHE A 56 -1.14 -7.34 -0.37
C PHE A 56 -0.67 -8.77 -0.08
N MET A 57 -0.95 -9.31 1.11
CA MET A 57 -0.56 -10.68 1.48
C MET A 57 -1.32 -11.76 0.73
N THR A 58 -2.60 -11.53 0.44
CA THR A 58 -3.47 -12.56 -0.15
C THR A 58 -3.57 -12.49 -1.68
N GLY A 59 -3.19 -11.35 -2.28
CA GLY A 59 -3.47 -11.08 -3.70
C GLY A 59 -4.96 -10.94 -4.02
N LYS A 60 -5.82 -10.79 -3.01
CA LYS A 60 -7.28 -10.71 -3.15
C LYS A 60 -7.77 -9.30 -2.85
N ASN A 61 -8.93 -8.94 -3.41
CA ASN A 61 -9.61 -7.69 -3.06
C ASN A 61 -10.41 -7.82 -1.74
N PRO A 62 -10.88 -6.70 -1.15
CA PRO A 62 -11.60 -6.72 0.12
C PRO A 62 -12.87 -7.57 0.14
N GLY A 63 -13.59 -7.66 -0.97
CA GLY A 63 -14.76 -8.53 -1.09
C GLY A 63 -14.40 -10.02 -0.97
N ALA A 64 -13.20 -10.42 -1.40
CA ALA A 64 -12.76 -11.80 -1.38
C ALA A 64 -12.04 -12.21 -0.07
N HIS A 65 -11.40 -11.29 0.65
CA HIS A 65 -10.78 -11.58 1.95
C HIS A 65 -11.60 -11.10 3.17
N GLY A 66 -12.67 -10.33 2.96
CA GLY A 66 -13.65 -9.96 3.99
C GLY A 66 -13.19 -8.90 5.00
N ILE A 67 -12.03 -8.27 4.80
CA ILE A 67 -11.50 -7.24 5.71
C ILE A 67 -11.77 -5.87 5.10
N PHE A 68 -12.54 -5.05 5.80
CA PHE A 68 -12.98 -3.73 5.33
C PHE A 68 -12.53 -2.57 6.24
N GLY A 69 -11.79 -2.85 7.31
CA GLY A 69 -11.30 -1.88 8.27
C GLY A 69 -10.83 -2.56 9.55
N PHE A 70 -10.82 -1.82 10.66
CA PHE A 70 -10.50 -2.34 12.00
C PHE A 70 -11.74 -2.63 12.85
N ILE A 71 -12.92 -2.25 12.37
CA ILE A 71 -14.20 -2.32 13.08
C ILE A 71 -15.18 -3.02 12.17
N ASP A 72 -15.81 -4.07 12.69
CA ASP A 72 -16.86 -4.80 11.98
C ASP A 72 -18.14 -3.97 11.88
N ARG A 73 -18.85 -4.16 10.77
CA ARG A 73 -20.07 -3.41 10.46
C ARG A 73 -21.19 -4.40 10.17
N ARG A 74 -22.35 -4.22 10.81
CA ARG A 74 -23.58 -4.86 10.36
C ARG A 74 -24.45 -3.86 9.61
N PRO A 75 -24.89 -4.19 8.38
CA PRO A 75 -25.94 -3.42 7.74
C PRO A 75 -27.30 -3.76 8.36
N SER A 76 -28.19 -2.76 8.44
CA SER A 76 -29.61 -2.89 8.80
C SER A 76 -29.94 -3.49 10.20
N PRO A 77 -30.01 -2.66 11.26
CA PRO A 77 -29.59 -1.26 11.30
C PRO A 77 -28.06 -1.17 11.20
N PHE A 78 -27.55 -0.04 10.68
CA PHE A 78 -26.11 0.18 10.66
C PHE A 78 -25.56 0.19 12.08
N LYS A 79 -24.71 -0.81 12.42
CA LYS A 79 -24.05 -0.94 13.72
C LYS A 79 -22.56 -1.16 13.53
N LEU A 80 -21.77 -0.48 14.36
CA LEU A 80 -20.35 -0.73 14.57
C LEU A 80 -20.20 -1.65 15.78
N TYR A 81 -19.26 -2.59 15.71
CA TYR A 81 -18.94 -3.53 16.79
C TYR A 81 -17.63 -3.16 17.48
#